data_AF-A0A0W0VZ77-F1
#
_entry.id   AF-A0A0W0VZ77-F1
#
_cell.length_a   1.000
_cell.length_b   1.000
_cell.length_c   1.000
_cell.angle_alpha   90.00
_cell.angle_beta   90.00
_cell.angle_gamma   90.00
#
_symmetry.space_group_name_H-M   'P 1'
#
loop_
_entity.id
_entity.type
_entity.pdbx_description
1 polymer ?
#
loop_
_entity_poly.entity_id
_entity_poly.type
_entity_poly.pdbx_seq_one_letter_code
_entity_poly.pdbx_strand_id
1 'polypeptide(L)'
;MYEKMIEEEFSLQHPGNHFKLDHLAPAFFSRQMNISIDVLVNLFAKWHAALSGFLNKHFTAFDALVGENACHIRAAYLIELNKKMKNASLKTAIETVIEELQLLITLLPTVVLTHDDTQHPIKTFLNKYQLSFCIPNNCFKEIKFILDSYLLTLTKEDLPRTGFTLHERTNYHRLRDLGIVKNKAKTLVCDAQKSLSKACCEYMQSEALYLDNPALAFLLRIKRDAHERSFLPQFTVAKVFFQRALSQNTHLLVKVTRCLQGNPFEQYNLCFKPNISHTDFEHCKTMPKDTPCIIAAGVVNYESDAESKQSYLFRLLSHSMLNVLYGNFAMHPQYSGELKALPPPFIEAIELVEQEIAILETLQGDKQEIAYLQNLIEHIRIEADDYVIKKNFAVEHGCSLANPSLLFFNHMYADLADNHLIETAHADKRLRIQF
;
A
#
# COMPACT_ATOMS: atom_id res chain seq x y z
N MET A 1 15.29 -0.13 -22.28
CA MET A 1 16.63 -0.04 -21.66
C MET A 1 16.57 -0.22 -20.14
N TYR A 2 15.60 0.40 -19.44
CA TYR A 2 15.40 0.26 -17.99
C TYR A 2 14.97 -1.14 -17.50
N GLU A 3 14.14 -1.88 -18.25
CA GLU A 3 13.72 -3.24 -17.87
C GLU A 3 14.87 -4.26 -17.91
N LYS A 4 15.81 -4.12 -18.86
CA LYS A 4 16.98 -5.00 -18.98
C LYS A 4 17.99 -4.82 -17.85
N MET A 5 18.15 -3.60 -17.32
CA MET A 5 19.09 -3.35 -16.21
C MET A 5 18.63 -3.99 -14.90
N ILE A 6 17.32 -4.07 -14.64
CA ILE A 6 16.78 -4.61 -13.37
C ILE A 6 16.79 -6.14 -13.36
N GLU A 7 16.57 -6.79 -14.50
CA GLU A 7 16.65 -8.25 -14.61
C GLU A 7 18.09 -8.77 -14.61
N GLU A 8 19.03 -8.05 -15.25
CA GLU A 8 20.42 -8.49 -15.36
C GLU A 8 21.22 -8.36 -14.05
N GLU A 9 20.96 -7.34 -13.21
CA GLU A 9 21.69 -7.19 -11.92
C GLU A 9 21.34 -8.27 -10.88
N PHE A 10 20.13 -8.86 -10.92
CA PHE A 10 19.72 -9.91 -9.98
C PHE A 10 19.88 -11.34 -10.52
N SER A 11 19.75 -11.54 -11.84
CA SER A 11 19.87 -12.87 -12.45
C SER A 11 21.29 -13.42 -12.44
N LEU A 12 22.32 -12.58 -12.29
CA LEU A 12 23.72 -12.99 -12.45
C LEU A 12 24.42 -13.47 -11.17
N GLN A 13 23.80 -13.40 -9.99
CA GLN A 13 24.52 -13.71 -8.74
C GLN A 13 24.25 -15.09 -8.10
N HIS A 14 23.18 -15.81 -8.45
CA HIS A 14 22.87 -17.11 -7.82
C HIS A 14 22.34 -18.14 -8.83
N PRO A 15 23.13 -19.17 -9.22
CA PRO A 15 22.71 -20.20 -10.18
C PRO A 15 21.72 -21.24 -9.60
N GLY A 16 20.96 -20.87 -8.57
CA GLY A 16 19.77 -21.59 -8.12
C GLY A 16 18.59 -20.62 -8.16
N ASN A 17 17.50 -21.00 -8.82
CA ASN A 17 16.31 -20.15 -9.04
C ASN A 17 15.47 -19.90 -7.76
N HIS A 18 16.11 -19.87 -6.58
CA HIS A 18 15.43 -19.76 -5.30
C HIS A 18 16.14 -18.82 -4.33
N PHE A 19 15.35 -18.05 -3.58
CA PHE A 19 15.77 -17.31 -2.40
C PHE A 19 15.66 -18.19 -1.16
N LYS A 20 16.56 -18.01 -0.19
CA LYS A 20 16.50 -18.72 1.09
C LYS A 20 15.64 -17.96 2.10
N LEU A 21 15.12 -18.67 3.09
CA LEU A 21 14.37 -18.15 4.25
C LEU A 21 14.96 -16.86 4.85
N ASP A 22 16.28 -16.77 4.99
CA ASP A 22 16.96 -15.63 5.59
C ASP A 22 16.87 -14.33 4.77
N HIS A 23 16.53 -14.43 3.48
CA HIS A 23 16.30 -13.28 2.60
C HIS A 23 14.97 -12.55 2.91
N LEU A 24 14.05 -13.19 3.65
CA LEU A 24 12.81 -12.53 4.07
C LEU A 24 13.06 -11.41 5.09
N ALA A 25 14.10 -11.52 5.92
CA ALA A 25 14.47 -10.52 6.92
C ALA A 25 16.00 -10.48 7.14
N PRO A 26 16.78 -10.06 6.14
CA PRO A 26 18.23 -10.29 6.11
C PRO A 26 18.98 -9.64 7.28
N ALA A 27 18.59 -8.43 7.71
CA ALA A 27 19.27 -7.78 8.82
C ALA A 27 18.88 -8.40 10.17
N PHE A 28 17.68 -8.98 10.30
CA PHE A 28 17.29 -9.77 11.48
C PHE A 28 18.12 -11.06 11.57
N PHE A 29 18.17 -11.86 10.50
CA PHE A 29 18.88 -13.15 10.51
C PHE A 29 20.41 -13.04 10.54
N SER A 30 20.95 -11.87 10.17
CA SER A 30 22.37 -11.58 10.31
C SER A 30 22.78 -11.17 11.73
N ARG A 31 21.84 -10.97 12.67
CA ARG A 31 22.15 -10.76 14.10
C ARG A 31 22.52 -12.07 14.77
N GLN A 32 23.28 -11.99 15.85
CA GLN A 32 23.61 -13.13 16.72
C GLN A 32 22.35 -13.84 17.24
N MET A 33 22.43 -15.17 17.41
CA MET A 33 21.38 -16.04 17.96
C MET A 33 21.26 -15.90 19.50
N ASN A 34 21.13 -14.66 19.97
CA ASN A 34 20.87 -14.31 21.36
C ASN A 34 19.35 -14.15 21.64
N ILE A 35 18.56 -15.08 21.10
CA ILE A 35 17.11 -15.18 21.30
C ILE A 35 16.75 -16.62 21.63
N SER A 36 15.64 -16.85 22.34
CA SER A 36 15.15 -18.21 22.54
C SER A 36 14.61 -18.80 21.24
N ILE A 37 14.56 -20.12 21.17
CA ILE A 37 13.95 -20.87 20.07
C ILE A 37 12.48 -20.47 19.89
N ASP A 38 11.76 -20.24 21.00
CA ASP A 38 10.36 -19.80 20.98
C ASP A 38 10.14 -18.52 20.17
N VAL A 39 11.13 -17.60 20.15
CA VAL A 39 11.04 -16.37 19.34
C VAL A 39 10.99 -16.70 17.85
N LEU A 40 11.81 -17.67 17.39
CA LEU A 40 11.80 -18.11 16.00
C LEU A 40 10.51 -18.86 15.66
N VAL A 41 10.05 -19.73 16.56
CA VAL A 41 8.77 -20.44 16.41
C VAL A 41 7.61 -19.46 16.27
N ASN A 42 7.53 -18.46 17.16
CA ASN A 42 6.49 -17.44 17.12
C ASN A 42 6.56 -16.59 15.85
N LEU A 43 7.76 -16.21 15.40
CA LEU A 43 7.94 -15.47 14.15
C LEU A 43 7.44 -16.27 12.94
N PHE A 44 7.85 -17.54 12.82
CA PHE A 44 7.42 -18.41 11.74
C PHE A 44 5.92 -18.71 11.80
N ALA A 45 5.35 -18.85 13.00
CA ALA A 45 3.90 -18.96 13.17
C ALA A 45 3.15 -17.71 12.69
N LYS A 46 3.71 -16.50 12.87
CA LYS A 46 3.13 -15.27 12.30
C LYS A 46 3.26 -15.22 10.78
N TRP A 47 4.35 -15.69 10.20
CA TRP A 47 4.50 -15.80 8.75
C TRP A 47 3.56 -16.83 8.14
N HIS A 48 3.39 -17.98 8.79
CA HIS A 48 2.40 -18.97 8.42
C HIS A 48 1.00 -18.36 8.44
N ALA A 49 0.61 -17.71 9.55
CA ALA A 49 -0.68 -17.04 9.68
C ALA A 49 -0.90 -15.94 8.63
N ALA A 50 0.13 -15.19 8.27
CA ALA A 50 0.07 -14.19 7.20
C ALA A 50 -0.27 -14.85 5.86
N LEU A 51 0.48 -15.87 5.44
CA LEU A 51 0.25 -16.52 4.16
C LEU A 51 -1.12 -17.22 4.12
N SER A 52 -1.48 -17.96 5.17
CA SER A 52 -2.81 -18.57 5.28
C SER A 52 -3.93 -17.53 5.28
N GLY A 53 -3.77 -16.41 5.98
CA GLY A 53 -4.74 -15.31 6.00
C GLY A 53 -4.95 -14.70 4.61
N PHE A 54 -3.87 -14.55 3.84
CA PHE A 54 -3.94 -14.05 2.47
C PHE A 54 -4.68 -15.03 1.54
N LEU A 55 -4.37 -16.34 1.63
CA LEU A 55 -5.09 -17.39 0.87
C LEU A 55 -6.59 -17.37 1.17
N ASN A 56 -6.95 -17.13 2.42
CA ASN A 56 -8.34 -17.04 2.89
C ASN A 56 -8.97 -15.65 2.71
N LYS A 57 -8.33 -14.75 1.94
CA LYS A 57 -8.83 -13.41 1.62
C LYS A 57 -9.10 -12.50 2.84
N HIS A 58 -8.38 -12.69 3.94
CA HIS A 58 -8.46 -11.82 5.13
C HIS A 58 -7.64 -10.53 4.94
N PHE A 59 -7.97 -9.71 3.93
CA PHE A 59 -7.13 -8.59 3.49
C PHE A 59 -6.91 -7.50 4.53
N THR A 60 -7.86 -7.32 5.46
CA THR A 60 -7.72 -6.35 6.58
C THR A 60 -6.57 -6.67 7.52
N ALA A 61 -6.09 -7.92 7.56
CA ALA A 61 -4.92 -8.31 8.33
C ALA A 61 -3.58 -7.80 7.76
N PHE A 62 -3.61 -7.16 6.58
CA PHE A 62 -2.45 -6.61 5.88
C PHE A 62 -2.51 -5.08 5.79
N ASP A 63 -3.35 -4.42 6.59
CA ASP A 63 -3.46 -2.96 6.63
C ASP A 63 -2.31 -2.30 7.46
N ALA A 64 -1.10 -2.39 6.93
CA ALA A 64 0.13 -1.90 7.56
C ALA A 64 0.27 -0.36 7.64
N LEU A 65 0.93 0.11 8.70
CA LEU A 65 1.38 1.50 8.80
C LEU A 65 2.82 1.66 8.24
N VAL A 66 2.92 2.17 7.01
CA VAL A 66 4.21 2.41 6.31
C VAL A 66 4.40 3.89 5.97
N GLY A 67 3.30 4.57 5.62
CA GLY A 67 3.22 5.97 5.19
C GLY A 67 1.89 6.20 4.47
N GLU A 68 1.46 7.47 4.34
CA GLU A 68 0.14 7.81 3.77
C GLU A 68 0.03 7.37 2.30
N ASN A 69 1.12 7.44 1.53
CA ASN A 69 1.15 6.95 0.13
C ASN A 69 0.98 5.43 0.04
N ALA A 70 1.52 4.70 1.01
CA ALA A 70 1.63 3.25 0.90
C ALA A 70 0.31 2.52 1.21
N CYS A 71 -0.66 3.16 1.89
CA CYS A 71 -1.91 2.50 2.27
C CYS A 71 -2.77 2.14 1.05
N HIS A 72 -3.05 3.10 0.18
CA HIS A 72 -3.85 2.86 -1.04
C HIS A 72 -3.10 2.00 -2.04
N ILE A 73 -1.79 2.21 -2.24
CA ILE A 73 -0.98 1.37 -3.14
C ILE A 73 -1.06 -0.11 -2.71
N ARG A 74 -0.89 -0.37 -1.41
CA ARG A 74 -0.97 -1.72 -0.86
C ARG A 74 -2.34 -2.34 -1.06
N ALA A 75 -3.42 -1.57 -0.91
CA ALA A 75 -4.77 -2.04 -1.19
C ALA A 75 -4.91 -2.56 -2.63
N ALA A 76 -4.45 -1.79 -3.63
CA ALA A 76 -4.45 -2.27 -5.02
C ALA A 76 -3.59 -3.52 -5.19
N TYR A 77 -2.37 -3.50 -4.65
CA TYR A 77 -1.44 -4.59 -4.89
C TYR A 77 -1.95 -5.90 -4.26
N LEU A 78 -2.55 -5.87 -3.06
CA LEU A 78 -3.19 -7.05 -2.47
C LEU A 78 -4.32 -7.61 -3.34
N ILE A 79 -5.15 -6.76 -3.94
CA ILE A 79 -6.22 -7.16 -4.85
C ILE A 79 -5.62 -7.78 -6.11
N GLU A 80 -4.58 -7.20 -6.67
CA GLU A 80 -3.90 -7.73 -7.85
C GLU A 80 -3.23 -9.07 -7.55
N LEU A 81 -2.54 -9.21 -6.41
CA LEU A 81 -1.99 -10.48 -5.98
C LEU A 81 -3.10 -11.53 -5.88
N ASN A 82 -4.28 -11.18 -5.33
CA ASN A 82 -5.41 -12.10 -5.32
C ASN A 82 -5.91 -12.48 -6.72
N LYS A 83 -5.85 -11.57 -7.70
CA LYS A 83 -6.14 -11.90 -9.11
C LYS A 83 -5.06 -12.83 -9.68
N LYS A 84 -3.77 -12.58 -9.41
CA LYS A 84 -2.63 -13.40 -9.82
C LYS A 84 -2.68 -14.82 -9.22
N MET A 85 -3.26 -14.99 -8.04
CA MET A 85 -3.50 -16.29 -7.41
C MET A 85 -4.45 -17.21 -8.19
N LYS A 86 -5.21 -16.67 -9.16
CA LYS A 86 -5.95 -17.51 -10.11
C LYS A 86 -5.01 -18.30 -11.04
N ASN A 87 -3.76 -17.85 -11.19
CA ASN A 87 -2.69 -18.62 -11.82
C ASN A 87 -2.05 -19.55 -10.79
N ALA A 88 -1.87 -20.82 -11.15
CA ALA A 88 -1.44 -21.86 -10.21
C ALA A 88 -0.06 -21.60 -9.55
N SER A 89 0.86 -20.88 -10.22
CA SER A 89 2.25 -20.74 -9.77
C SER A 89 2.39 -20.02 -8.41
N LEU A 90 1.81 -18.83 -8.26
CA LEU A 90 1.91 -18.07 -7.00
C LEU A 90 1.17 -18.80 -5.87
N LYS A 91 0.01 -19.39 -6.19
CA LYS A 91 -0.77 -20.14 -5.20
C LYS A 91 -0.01 -21.34 -4.66
N THR A 92 0.51 -22.17 -5.55
CA THR A 92 1.32 -23.33 -5.17
C THR A 92 2.57 -22.91 -4.41
N ALA A 93 3.26 -21.83 -4.83
CA ALA A 93 4.42 -21.32 -4.09
C ALA A 93 4.07 -20.90 -2.65
N ILE A 94 2.93 -20.22 -2.45
CA ILE A 94 2.46 -19.85 -1.11
C ILE A 94 2.11 -21.09 -0.28
N GLU A 95 1.39 -22.05 -0.86
CA GLU A 95 1.02 -23.31 -0.19
C GLU A 95 2.27 -24.11 0.24
N THR A 96 3.27 -24.24 -0.63
CA THR A 96 4.56 -24.86 -0.29
C THR A 96 5.25 -24.13 0.85
N VAL A 97 5.32 -22.79 0.82
CA VAL A 97 5.94 -22.02 1.92
C VAL A 97 5.19 -22.19 3.24
N ILE A 98 3.86 -22.32 3.21
CA ILE A 98 3.05 -22.61 4.40
C ILE A 98 3.44 -23.97 5.00
N GLU A 99 3.54 -25.01 4.17
CA GLU A 99 3.94 -26.36 4.60
C GLU A 99 5.35 -26.37 5.20
N GLU A 100 6.31 -25.69 4.54
CA GLU A 100 7.68 -25.56 5.02
C GLU A 100 7.76 -24.79 6.35
N LEU A 101 6.99 -23.71 6.51
CA LEU A 101 6.90 -22.99 7.78
C LEU A 101 6.31 -23.88 8.89
N GLN A 102 5.30 -24.69 8.59
CA GLN A 102 4.70 -25.63 9.55
C GLN A 102 5.70 -26.69 10.00
N LEU A 103 6.53 -27.19 9.08
CA LEU A 103 7.62 -28.11 9.40
C LEU A 103 8.64 -27.44 10.33
N LEU A 104 9.09 -26.21 10.02
CA LEU A 104 10.03 -25.47 10.88
C LEU A 104 9.47 -25.20 12.28
N ILE A 105 8.20 -24.81 12.39
CA ILE A 105 7.51 -24.59 13.67
C ILE A 105 7.52 -25.86 14.53
N THR A 106 7.42 -27.04 13.89
CA THR A 106 7.40 -28.34 14.56
C THR A 106 8.80 -28.83 14.96
N LEU A 107 9.80 -28.59 14.11
CA LEU A 107 11.18 -29.07 14.33
C LEU A 107 12.00 -28.16 15.26
N LEU A 108 11.78 -26.84 15.23
CA LEU A 108 12.55 -25.89 16.04
C LEU A 108 12.58 -26.24 17.55
N PRO A 109 11.45 -26.57 18.20
CA PRO A 109 11.43 -26.94 19.62
C PRO A 109 12.26 -28.17 19.97
N THR A 110 12.59 -29.04 19.00
CA THR A 110 13.39 -30.25 19.25
C THR A 110 14.90 -29.97 19.22
N VAL A 111 15.32 -28.78 18.81
CA VAL A 111 16.72 -28.38 18.75
C VAL A 111 17.18 -27.86 20.12
N VAL A 112 18.37 -28.27 20.56
CA VAL A 112 19.00 -27.74 21.78
C VAL A 112 19.94 -26.60 21.41
N LEU A 113 19.64 -25.39 21.89
CA LEU A 113 20.49 -24.22 21.69
C LEU A 113 21.76 -24.32 22.54
N THR A 114 22.92 -24.43 21.90
CA THR A 114 24.21 -24.50 22.58
C THR A 114 24.82 -23.11 22.80
N HIS A 115 25.81 -22.99 23.69
CA HIS A 115 26.52 -21.72 23.89
C HIS A 115 27.20 -21.23 22.59
N ASP A 116 27.79 -22.15 21.82
CA ASP A 116 28.42 -21.87 20.52
C ASP A 116 27.43 -21.22 19.53
N ASP A 117 26.21 -21.75 19.45
CA ASP A 117 25.17 -21.21 18.56
C ASP A 117 24.88 -19.73 18.84
N THR A 118 24.87 -19.33 20.12
CA THR A 118 24.58 -17.95 20.52
C THR A 118 25.61 -16.93 20.05
N GLN A 119 26.83 -17.37 19.71
CA GLN A 119 27.92 -16.52 19.21
C GLN A 119 27.81 -16.23 17.71
N HIS A 120 27.01 -17.02 16.99
CA HIS A 120 26.88 -16.93 15.55
C HIS A 120 25.56 -16.27 15.11
N PRO A 121 25.48 -15.75 13.87
CA PRO A 121 24.23 -15.24 13.31
C PRO A 121 23.10 -16.29 13.31
N ILE A 122 21.85 -15.84 13.43
CA ILE A 122 20.67 -16.72 13.39
C ILE A 122 20.68 -17.57 12.10
N LYS A 123 21.04 -17.00 10.94
CA LYS A 123 21.15 -17.77 9.70
C LYS A 123 22.14 -18.92 9.76
N THR A 124 23.25 -18.76 10.50
CA THR A 124 24.26 -19.81 10.67
C THR A 124 23.70 -20.95 11.52
N PHE A 125 22.98 -20.62 12.60
CA PHE A 125 22.24 -21.59 13.40
C PHE A 125 21.22 -22.36 12.54
N LEU A 126 20.38 -21.65 11.78
CA LEU A 126 19.38 -22.30 10.91
C LEU A 126 20.04 -23.23 9.89
N ASN A 127 21.13 -22.82 9.25
CA ASN A 127 21.86 -23.66 8.31
C ASN A 127 22.49 -24.90 8.97
N LYS A 128 23.08 -24.77 10.16
CA LYS A 128 23.69 -25.88 10.91
C LYS A 128 22.68 -27.00 11.19
N TYR A 129 21.44 -26.63 11.52
CA TYR A 129 20.36 -27.56 11.83
C TYR A 129 19.45 -27.86 10.63
N GLN A 130 19.81 -27.44 9.42
CA GLN A 130 19.01 -27.62 8.19
C GLN A 130 17.58 -27.07 8.30
N LEU A 131 17.40 -26.01 9.10
CA LEU A 131 16.13 -25.32 9.33
C LEU A 131 15.95 -24.17 8.33
N SER A 132 15.93 -24.50 7.05
CA SER A 132 15.78 -23.53 5.97
C SER A 132 14.98 -24.11 4.81
N PHE A 133 14.19 -23.27 4.15
CA PHE A 133 13.55 -23.62 2.88
C PHE A 133 13.83 -22.57 1.81
N CYS A 134 13.46 -22.92 0.59
CA CYS A 134 13.66 -22.14 -0.61
C CYS A 134 12.34 -21.56 -1.13
N ILE A 135 12.36 -20.31 -1.57
CA ILE A 135 11.24 -19.61 -2.19
C ILE A 135 11.56 -19.40 -3.67
N PRO A 136 10.69 -19.79 -4.61
CA PRO A 136 10.90 -19.52 -6.03
C PRO A 136 11.16 -18.04 -6.32
N ASN A 137 12.20 -17.74 -7.12
CA ASN A 137 12.61 -16.35 -7.40
C ASN A 137 11.49 -15.49 -7.99
N ASN A 138 10.65 -16.08 -8.84
CA ASN A 138 9.53 -15.40 -9.49
C ASN A 138 8.33 -15.12 -8.57
N CYS A 139 8.33 -15.60 -7.32
CA CYS A 139 7.27 -15.37 -6.33
C CYS A 139 7.79 -14.68 -5.06
N PHE A 140 9.10 -14.46 -4.96
CA PHE A 140 9.73 -13.98 -3.73
C PHE A 140 9.25 -12.58 -3.35
N LYS A 141 9.12 -11.67 -4.33
CA LYS A 141 8.70 -10.28 -4.07
C LYS A 141 7.28 -10.23 -3.52
N GLU A 142 6.38 -11.04 -4.08
CA GLU A 142 4.97 -11.15 -3.69
C GLU A 142 4.82 -11.76 -2.29
N ILE A 143 5.51 -12.87 -2.02
CA ILE A 143 5.50 -13.51 -0.70
C ILE A 143 6.06 -12.55 0.35
N LYS A 144 7.21 -11.91 0.06
CA LYS A 144 7.81 -10.94 0.96
C LYS A 144 6.89 -9.74 1.22
N PHE A 145 6.19 -9.24 0.19
CA PHE A 145 5.21 -8.17 0.33
C PHE A 145 4.07 -8.54 1.28
N ILE A 146 3.52 -9.75 1.18
CA ILE A 146 2.45 -10.26 2.06
C ILE A 146 2.94 -10.34 3.50
N LEU A 147 4.14 -10.92 3.72
CA LEU A 147 4.73 -11.09 5.04
C LEU A 147 5.06 -9.75 5.71
N ASP A 148 5.70 -8.82 4.99
CA ASP A 148 6.05 -7.50 5.50
C ASP A 148 4.78 -6.69 5.84
N SER A 149 3.74 -6.77 5.00
CA SER A 149 2.44 -6.11 5.26
C SER A 149 1.78 -6.64 6.52
N TYR A 150 1.73 -7.96 6.70
CA TYR A 150 1.14 -8.55 7.91
C TYR A 150 1.93 -8.17 9.16
N LEU A 151 3.26 -8.33 9.13
CA LEU A 151 4.15 -8.02 10.24
C LEU A 151 3.97 -6.57 10.72
N LEU A 152 3.91 -5.62 9.79
CA LEU A 152 3.75 -4.20 10.13
C LEU A 152 2.36 -3.90 10.68
N THR A 153 1.32 -4.62 10.22
CA THR A 153 -0.04 -4.52 10.78
C THR A 153 -0.06 -4.95 12.25
N LEU A 154 0.71 -5.97 12.65
CA LEU A 154 0.83 -6.37 14.07
C LEU A 154 1.37 -5.26 14.96
N THR A 155 2.12 -4.30 14.40
CA THR A 155 2.72 -3.18 15.14
C THR A 155 1.88 -1.92 15.15
N LYS A 156 0.78 -1.88 14.38
CA LYS A 156 -0.13 -0.73 14.33
C LYS A 156 -0.85 -0.58 15.66
N GLU A 157 -0.82 0.61 16.25
CA GLU A 157 -1.58 0.97 17.45
C GLU A 157 -2.46 2.18 17.14
N ASP A 158 -3.77 2.00 17.31
CA ASP A 158 -4.75 3.08 17.18
C ASP A 158 -4.67 4.00 18.41
N LEU A 159 -4.60 5.30 18.16
CA LEU A 159 -4.65 6.32 19.18
C LEU A 159 -6.07 6.91 19.27
N PRO A 160 -6.45 7.54 20.40
CA PRO A 160 -7.72 8.24 20.51
C PRO A 160 -7.93 9.21 19.34
N ARG A 161 -9.11 9.18 18.74
CA ARG A 161 -9.42 10.02 17.58
C ARG A 161 -9.56 11.48 18.02
N THR A 162 -8.67 12.34 17.54
CA THR A 162 -8.85 13.80 17.61
C THR A 162 -9.20 14.31 16.21
N GLY A 163 -10.46 14.69 16.00
CA GLY A 163 -10.96 15.18 14.71
C GLY A 163 -11.25 14.08 13.68
N PHE A 164 -11.06 14.42 12.39
CA PHE A 164 -11.46 13.58 11.25
C PHE A 164 -10.38 12.61 10.75
N THR A 165 -9.14 12.79 11.18
CA THR A 165 -8.00 11.99 10.75
C THR A 165 -7.83 10.76 11.63
N LEU A 166 -7.38 9.65 11.04
CA LEU A 166 -6.92 8.51 11.82
C LEU A 166 -5.59 8.88 12.48
N HIS A 167 -5.48 8.59 13.78
CA HIS A 167 -4.24 8.73 14.54
C HIS A 167 -3.74 7.35 14.87
N GLU A 168 -2.67 6.94 14.19
CA GLU A 168 -2.09 5.62 14.33
C GLU A 168 -0.59 5.76 14.51
N ARG A 169 0.02 4.87 15.29
CA ARG A 169 1.47 4.82 15.44
C ARG A 169 2.00 3.40 15.34
N THR A 170 3.27 3.30 14.98
CA THR A 170 4.02 2.05 15.08
C THR A 170 4.43 1.83 16.54
N ASN A 171 3.96 0.74 17.12
CA ASN A 171 4.33 0.30 18.46
C ASN A 171 5.12 -1.02 18.42
N TYR A 172 6.44 -0.89 18.47
CA TYR A 172 7.36 -2.04 18.52
C TYR A 172 7.15 -2.94 19.75
N HIS A 173 6.50 -2.46 20.81
CA HIS A 173 6.22 -3.27 21.99
C HIS A 173 5.24 -4.41 21.69
N ARG A 174 4.37 -4.27 20.68
CA ARG A 174 3.47 -5.36 20.25
C ARG A 174 4.22 -6.59 19.72
N LEU A 175 5.48 -6.44 19.29
CA LEU A 175 6.33 -7.57 18.91
C LEU A 175 7.04 -8.21 20.11
N ARG A 176 7.02 -7.58 21.30
CA ARG A 176 7.56 -8.21 22.52
C ARG A 176 6.73 -9.40 22.96
N ASP A 177 5.45 -9.43 22.61
CA ASP A 177 4.57 -10.58 22.86
C ASP A 177 5.05 -11.84 22.11
N LEU A 178 5.90 -11.67 21.08
CA LEU A 178 6.58 -12.76 20.38
C LEU A 178 7.93 -13.15 21.04
N GLY A 179 8.29 -12.51 22.15
CA GLY A 179 9.60 -12.63 22.80
C GLY A 179 10.72 -11.85 22.12
N ILE A 180 10.41 -10.99 21.14
CA ILE A 180 11.43 -10.21 20.41
C ILE A 180 11.85 -8.99 21.22
N VAL A 181 13.15 -8.91 21.57
CA VAL A 181 13.72 -7.75 22.25
C VAL A 181 13.64 -6.47 21.41
N LYS A 182 13.53 -5.31 22.08
CA LYS A 182 13.25 -3.99 21.45
C LYS A 182 14.13 -3.70 20.23
N ASN A 183 15.44 -3.92 20.31
CA ASN A 183 16.37 -3.60 19.22
C ASN A 183 16.14 -4.49 17.99
N LYS A 184 15.86 -5.79 18.19
CA LYS A 184 15.54 -6.71 17.10
C LYS A 184 14.17 -6.43 16.48
N ALA A 185 13.18 -6.10 17.32
CA ALA A 185 11.87 -5.68 16.86
C ALA A 185 11.96 -4.41 16.00
N LYS A 186 12.75 -3.42 16.44
CA LYS A 186 13.02 -2.21 15.66
C LYS A 186 13.68 -2.54 14.32
N THR A 187 14.73 -3.39 14.31
CA THR A 187 15.37 -3.81 13.05
C THR A 187 14.38 -4.47 12.10
N LEU A 188 13.60 -5.45 12.59
CA LEU A 188 12.63 -6.18 11.78
C LEU A 188 11.56 -5.24 11.18
N VAL A 189 11.04 -4.30 11.97
CA VAL A 189 10.06 -3.32 11.51
C VAL A 189 10.66 -2.32 10.53
N CYS A 190 11.87 -1.81 10.79
CA CYS A 190 12.54 -0.89 9.86
C CYS A 190 12.82 -1.56 8.51
N ASP A 191 13.30 -2.80 8.53
CA ASP A 191 13.55 -3.58 7.30
C ASP A 191 12.24 -3.80 6.53
N ALA A 192 11.17 -4.19 7.21
CA ALA A 192 9.86 -4.38 6.59
C ALA A 192 9.31 -3.06 6.02
N GLN A 193 9.49 -1.92 6.71
CA GLN A 193 9.05 -0.60 6.20
C GLN A 193 9.81 -0.19 4.94
N LYS A 194 11.14 -0.37 4.92
CA LYS A 194 11.97 -0.09 3.74
C LYS A 194 11.57 -0.98 2.56
N SER A 195 11.50 -2.29 2.80
CA SER A 195 11.10 -3.29 1.82
C SER A 195 9.72 -3.01 1.25
N LEU A 196 8.72 -2.82 2.12
CA LEU A 196 7.34 -2.64 1.71
C LEU A 196 7.10 -1.30 1.00
N SER A 197 7.71 -0.21 1.47
CA SER A 197 7.62 1.09 0.78
C SER A 197 8.26 1.04 -0.61
N LYS A 198 9.42 0.38 -0.74
CA LYS A 198 10.06 0.14 -2.05
C LYS A 198 9.17 -0.69 -2.96
N ALA A 199 8.65 -1.82 -2.50
CA ALA A 199 7.78 -2.69 -3.28
C ALA A 199 6.50 -1.96 -3.75
N CYS A 200 5.89 -1.13 -2.90
CA CYS A 200 4.76 -0.29 -3.29
C CYS A 200 5.14 0.69 -4.41
N CYS A 201 6.30 1.35 -4.30
CA CYS A 201 6.72 2.32 -5.31
C CYS A 201 7.03 1.66 -6.65
N GLU A 202 7.76 0.54 -6.64
CA GLU A 202 8.08 -0.23 -7.85
C GLU A 202 6.80 -0.74 -8.53
N TYR A 203 5.84 -1.22 -7.74
CA TYR A 203 4.53 -1.63 -8.23
C TYR A 203 3.80 -0.49 -8.97
N MET A 204 3.74 0.71 -8.38
CA MET A 204 3.09 1.84 -9.03
C MET A 204 3.80 2.30 -10.30
N GLN A 205 5.14 2.25 -10.31
CA GLN A 205 5.91 2.55 -11.51
C GLN A 205 5.61 1.54 -12.63
N SER A 206 5.52 0.24 -12.32
CA SER A 206 5.14 -0.77 -13.32
C SER A 206 3.70 -0.59 -13.81
N GLU A 207 2.79 -0.23 -12.91
CA GLU A 207 1.39 0.02 -13.27
C GLU A 207 1.22 1.23 -14.20
N ALA A 208 2.09 2.25 -14.06
CA ALA A 208 2.08 3.42 -14.92
C ALA A 208 2.49 3.12 -16.37
N LEU A 209 3.30 2.08 -16.61
CA LEU A 209 3.70 1.68 -17.97
C LEU A 209 2.55 1.11 -18.81
N TYR A 210 1.47 0.69 -18.17
CA TYR A 210 0.26 0.21 -18.87
C TYR A 210 -0.73 1.33 -19.20
N LEU A 211 -0.38 2.58 -18.91
CA LEU A 211 -1.21 3.74 -19.19
C LEU A 211 -0.68 4.50 -20.40
N ASP A 212 -1.60 5.01 -21.22
CA ASP A 212 -1.29 5.87 -22.36
C ASP A 212 -1.05 7.32 -21.89
N ASN A 213 -0.12 7.49 -20.95
CA ASN A 213 0.29 8.78 -20.42
C ASN A 213 1.75 8.72 -19.91
N PRO A 214 2.73 9.07 -20.76
CA PRO A 214 4.14 8.99 -20.40
C PRO A 214 4.53 9.95 -19.26
N ALA A 215 3.79 11.06 -19.07
CA ALA A 215 4.06 11.98 -17.97
C ALA A 215 3.80 11.34 -16.61
N LEU A 216 2.76 10.50 -16.46
CA LEU A 216 2.51 9.81 -15.20
C LEU A 216 3.66 8.89 -14.81
N ALA A 217 4.19 8.11 -15.76
CA ALA A 217 5.36 7.26 -15.52
C ALA A 217 6.59 8.10 -15.14
N PHE A 218 6.81 9.22 -15.84
CA PHE A 218 7.92 10.13 -15.55
C PHE A 218 7.81 10.83 -14.18
N LEU A 219 6.61 11.21 -13.77
CA LEU A 219 6.35 11.93 -12.50
C LEU A 219 6.47 11.01 -11.27
N LEU A 220 6.37 9.70 -11.43
CA LEU A 220 6.56 8.71 -10.36
C LEU A 220 8.04 8.47 -10.04
N ARG A 221 8.76 9.52 -9.66
CA ARG A 221 10.16 9.44 -9.20
C ARG A 221 10.22 9.13 -7.71
N ILE A 222 10.92 8.05 -7.37
CA ILE A 222 11.11 7.63 -5.98
C ILE A 222 12.00 8.63 -5.25
N LYS A 223 11.45 9.23 -4.19
CA LYS A 223 12.23 9.97 -3.18
C LYS A 223 12.41 9.11 -1.94
N ARG A 224 13.53 9.30 -1.24
CA ARG A 224 13.83 8.58 0.02
C ARG A 224 13.97 9.56 1.17
N ASP A 225 13.47 9.17 2.34
CA ASP A 225 13.68 9.92 3.58
C ASP A 225 14.99 9.52 4.28
N ALA A 226 15.28 10.09 5.46
CA ALA A 226 16.49 9.76 6.22
C ALA A 226 16.52 8.31 6.75
N HIS A 227 15.38 7.61 6.68
CA HIS A 227 15.25 6.19 7.04
C HIS A 227 15.22 5.28 5.80
N GLU A 228 15.59 5.79 4.62
CA GLU A 228 15.63 5.08 3.34
C GLU A 228 14.28 4.49 2.91
N ARG A 229 13.17 4.98 3.45
CA ARG A 229 11.83 4.59 2.99
C ARG A 229 11.53 5.28 1.68
N SER A 230 10.91 4.57 0.75
CA SER A 230 10.57 5.09 -0.58
C SER A 230 9.21 5.78 -0.60
N PHE A 231 9.11 6.92 -1.28
CA PHE A 231 7.88 7.69 -1.44
C PHE A 231 7.70 8.15 -2.88
N LEU A 232 6.43 8.30 -3.27
CA LEU A 232 5.99 8.81 -4.57
C LEU A 232 4.97 9.93 -4.40
N PRO A 233 4.71 10.69 -5.47
CA PRO A 233 3.57 11.55 -5.72
C PRO A 233 2.18 11.21 -5.18
N GLN A 234 1.61 11.73 -4.08
CA GLN A 234 0.21 11.33 -3.72
C GLN A 234 -0.78 11.47 -4.89
N PHE A 235 -0.80 12.63 -5.54
CA PHE A 235 -1.72 12.89 -6.64
C PHE A 235 -1.42 12.02 -7.87
N THR A 236 -0.16 11.94 -8.29
CA THR A 236 0.27 11.13 -9.44
C THR A 236 0.00 9.64 -9.20
N VAL A 237 0.30 9.14 -8.00
CA VAL A 237 0.00 7.77 -7.58
C VAL A 237 -1.50 7.51 -7.67
N ALA A 238 -2.33 8.42 -7.15
CA ALA A 238 -3.78 8.27 -7.22
C ALA A 238 -4.28 8.18 -8.67
N LYS A 239 -3.76 9.02 -9.59
CA LYS A 239 -4.13 8.95 -11.01
C LYS A 239 -3.80 7.58 -11.61
N VAL A 240 -2.57 7.11 -11.43
CA VAL A 240 -2.18 5.77 -11.92
C VAL A 240 -3.06 4.69 -11.28
N PHE A 241 -3.22 4.72 -9.95
CA PHE A 241 -3.99 3.77 -9.19
C PHE A 241 -5.44 3.65 -9.67
N PHE A 242 -6.16 4.77 -9.78
CA PHE A 242 -7.58 4.74 -10.14
C PHE A 242 -7.81 4.45 -11.63
N GLN A 243 -6.95 4.94 -12.53
CA GLN A 243 -7.03 4.58 -13.94
C GLN A 243 -6.81 3.08 -14.14
N ARG A 244 -5.85 2.50 -13.42
CA ARG A 244 -5.60 1.06 -13.45
C ARG A 244 -6.73 0.27 -12.83
N ALA A 245 -7.28 0.71 -11.69
CA ALA A 245 -8.46 0.11 -11.08
C ALA A 245 -9.65 0.06 -12.06
N LEU A 246 -9.91 1.13 -12.81
CA LEU A 246 -10.95 1.17 -13.84
C LEU A 246 -10.68 0.17 -14.98
N SER A 247 -9.46 0.15 -15.52
CA SER A 247 -9.08 -0.78 -16.60
C SER A 247 -9.13 -2.26 -16.19
N GLN A 248 -8.91 -2.53 -14.89
CA GLN A 248 -8.88 -3.89 -14.35
C GLN A 248 -10.22 -4.32 -13.73
N ASN A 249 -11.30 -3.56 -13.94
CA ASN A 249 -12.62 -3.81 -13.37
C ASN A 249 -12.64 -3.94 -11.83
N THR A 250 -11.74 -3.23 -11.15
CA THR A 250 -11.67 -3.22 -9.69
C THR A 250 -12.79 -2.36 -9.13
N HIS A 251 -13.51 -2.89 -8.16
CA HIS A 251 -14.62 -2.19 -7.54
C HIS A 251 -14.18 -1.30 -6.37
N LEU A 252 -14.98 -0.28 -6.07
CA LEU A 252 -14.74 0.68 -4.98
C LEU A 252 -15.93 0.66 -4.02
N LEU A 253 -15.66 0.54 -2.73
CA LEU A 253 -16.65 0.73 -1.67
C LEU A 253 -16.24 1.96 -0.86
N VAL A 254 -17.14 2.94 -0.77
CA VAL A 254 -16.93 4.16 0.01
C VAL A 254 -17.67 4.03 1.33
N LYS A 255 -16.92 4.00 2.43
CA LYS A 255 -17.47 4.01 3.79
C LYS A 255 -17.60 5.46 4.25
N VAL A 256 -18.83 5.94 4.35
CA VAL A 256 -19.15 7.32 4.73
C VAL A 256 -19.51 7.37 6.20
N THR A 257 -18.78 8.19 6.97
CA THR A 257 -19.15 8.56 8.34
C THR A 257 -19.67 9.99 8.34
N ARG A 258 -20.93 10.20 8.73
CA ARG A 258 -21.54 11.53 8.80
C ARG A 258 -21.41 12.08 10.21
N CYS A 259 -20.90 13.29 10.30
CA CYS A 259 -20.60 13.99 11.53
C CYS A 259 -21.39 15.30 11.59
N LEU A 260 -21.92 15.63 12.76
CA LEU A 260 -22.52 16.93 13.06
C LEU A 260 -21.62 17.64 14.07
N GLN A 261 -21.04 18.77 13.66
CA GLN A 261 -20.07 19.52 14.48
C GLN A 261 -18.93 18.64 15.02
N GLY A 262 -18.42 17.76 14.17
CA GLY A 262 -17.36 16.81 14.51
C GLY A 262 -17.84 15.50 15.15
N ASN A 263 -19.09 15.41 15.59
CA ASN A 263 -19.61 14.23 16.28
C ASN A 263 -20.27 13.24 15.30
N PRO A 264 -19.78 12.00 15.18
CA PRO A 264 -20.36 11.02 14.27
C PRO A 264 -21.77 10.61 14.72
N PHE A 265 -22.73 10.64 13.80
CA PHE A 265 -24.12 10.26 14.09
C PHE A 265 -24.67 9.16 13.16
N GLU A 266 -24.07 8.97 11.99
CA GLU A 266 -24.50 7.95 11.03
C GLU A 266 -23.30 7.40 10.26
N GLN A 267 -23.36 6.11 9.89
CA GLN A 267 -22.38 5.50 9.00
C GLN A 267 -23.07 4.54 8.02
N TYR A 268 -22.68 4.60 6.75
CA TYR A 268 -23.13 3.65 5.74
C TYR A 268 -22.09 3.49 4.63
N ASN A 269 -22.32 2.47 3.79
CA ASN A 269 -21.43 2.12 2.69
C ASN A 269 -22.13 2.42 1.36
N LEU A 270 -21.38 2.98 0.42
CA LEU A 270 -21.79 3.23 -0.95
C LEU A 270 -20.93 2.40 -1.88
N CYS A 271 -21.57 1.70 -2.83
CA CYS A 271 -20.87 0.80 -3.73
C CYS A 271 -20.71 1.45 -5.09
N PHE A 272 -19.53 1.27 -5.67
CA PHE A 272 -19.21 1.77 -6.99
C PHE A 272 -18.50 0.69 -7.82
N LYS A 273 -18.78 0.69 -9.11
CA LYS A 273 -18.11 -0.13 -10.11
C LYS A 273 -17.64 0.77 -11.25
N PRO A 274 -16.62 0.35 -12.03
CA PRO A 274 -16.26 1.06 -13.25
C PRO A 274 -17.47 1.19 -14.19
N ASN A 275 -17.65 2.36 -14.77
CA ASN A 275 -18.66 2.58 -15.81
C ASN A 275 -18.26 1.85 -17.11
N ILE A 276 -19.17 1.80 -18.08
CA ILE A 276 -18.97 1.06 -19.34
C ILE A 276 -17.75 1.58 -20.13
N SER A 277 -17.46 2.88 -20.07
CA SER A 277 -16.32 3.49 -20.76
C SER A 277 -15.00 3.37 -20.00
N HIS A 278 -15.00 2.81 -18.78
CA HIS A 278 -13.84 2.77 -17.88
C HIS A 278 -13.22 4.16 -17.61
N THR A 279 -14.03 5.22 -17.66
CA THR A 279 -13.57 6.60 -17.43
C THR A 279 -13.95 7.15 -16.06
N ASP A 280 -14.86 6.48 -15.34
CA ASP A 280 -15.27 6.87 -13.99
C ASP A 280 -15.87 5.67 -13.24
N PHE A 281 -16.13 5.85 -11.95
CA PHE A 281 -16.86 4.91 -11.10
C PHE A 281 -18.34 5.33 -11.00
N GLU A 282 -19.26 4.43 -11.36
CA GLU A 282 -20.70 4.63 -11.22
C GLU A 282 -21.24 3.93 -9.97
N HIS A 283 -22.18 4.59 -9.29
CA HIS A 283 -22.83 4.02 -8.11
C HIS A 283 -23.67 2.80 -8.49
N CYS A 284 -23.51 1.70 -7.75
CA CYS A 284 -24.28 0.49 -7.90
C CYS A 284 -25.00 0.13 -6.59
N LYS A 285 -26.18 -0.49 -6.71
CA LYS A 285 -26.99 -0.87 -5.53
C LYS A 285 -26.41 -2.06 -4.77
N THR A 286 -25.67 -2.92 -5.47
CA THR A 286 -25.16 -4.20 -4.95
C THR A 286 -23.80 -4.50 -5.55
N MET A 287 -22.92 -5.14 -4.77
CA MET A 287 -21.69 -5.74 -5.27
C MET A 287 -21.81 -7.27 -5.26
N PRO A 288 -21.11 -7.99 -6.15
CA PRO A 288 -21.07 -9.43 -6.10
C PRO A 288 -20.40 -9.90 -4.80
N LYS A 289 -20.90 -11.00 -4.25
CA LYS A 289 -20.30 -11.66 -3.09
C LYS A 289 -18.85 -12.05 -3.35
N ASP A 290 -18.06 -12.13 -2.30
CA ASP A 290 -16.64 -12.51 -2.34
C ASP A 290 -15.76 -11.67 -3.28
N THR A 291 -16.21 -10.46 -3.64
CA THR A 291 -15.46 -9.54 -4.51
C THR A 291 -14.44 -8.76 -3.68
N PRO A 292 -13.12 -8.94 -3.93
CA PRO A 292 -12.10 -8.04 -3.40
C PRO A 292 -12.32 -6.64 -3.98
N CYS A 293 -12.37 -5.64 -3.12
CA CYS A 293 -12.59 -4.26 -3.51
C CYS A 293 -11.69 -3.30 -2.71
N ILE A 294 -11.50 -2.12 -3.29
CA ILE A 294 -10.85 -1.02 -2.61
C ILE A 294 -11.88 -0.40 -1.67
N ILE A 295 -11.55 -0.27 -0.40
CA ILE A 295 -12.37 0.44 0.58
C ILE A 295 -11.77 1.83 0.79
N ALA A 296 -12.56 2.86 0.51
CA ALA A 296 -12.22 4.24 0.83
C ALA A 296 -13.07 4.72 2.00
N ALA A 297 -12.46 4.87 3.17
CA ALA A 297 -13.11 5.41 4.34
C ALA A 297 -13.00 6.94 4.32
N GLY A 298 -14.14 7.60 4.55
CA GLY A 298 -14.20 9.05 4.57
C GLY A 298 -15.26 9.57 5.52
N VAL A 299 -15.19 10.88 5.75
CA VAL A 299 -16.10 11.60 6.62
C VAL A 299 -16.78 12.74 5.88
N VAL A 300 -17.95 13.10 6.36
CA VAL A 300 -18.69 14.29 5.95
C VAL A 300 -19.08 15.04 7.21
N ASN A 301 -18.74 16.32 7.32
CA ASN A 301 -19.09 17.11 8.49
C ASN A 301 -20.10 18.21 8.14
N TYR A 302 -21.15 18.30 8.94
CA TYR A 302 -22.15 19.36 8.91
C TYR A 302 -21.86 20.36 10.03
N GLU A 303 -21.87 21.66 9.72
CA GLU A 303 -21.61 22.71 10.72
C GLU A 303 -22.85 23.05 11.56
N SER A 304 -24.05 22.97 10.97
CA SER A 304 -25.31 23.35 11.61
C SER A 304 -26.34 22.22 11.59
N ASP A 305 -26.78 21.81 10.40
CA ASP A 305 -27.85 20.84 10.20
C ASP A 305 -27.39 19.73 9.25
N ALA A 306 -27.68 18.48 9.63
CA ALA A 306 -27.45 17.34 8.77
C ALA A 306 -28.54 17.24 7.69
N GLU A 307 -28.13 17.16 6.43
CA GLU A 307 -29.07 16.87 5.33
C GLU A 307 -29.66 15.44 5.43
N SER A 308 -30.60 15.06 4.57
CA SER A 308 -31.03 13.65 4.51
C SER A 308 -29.98 12.77 3.82
N LYS A 309 -29.93 11.46 4.12
CA LYS A 309 -29.06 10.52 3.42
C LYS A 309 -29.27 10.56 1.89
N GLN A 310 -30.51 10.71 1.44
CA GLN A 310 -30.85 10.80 0.02
C GLN A 310 -30.35 12.11 -0.62
N SER A 311 -30.49 13.23 0.09
CA SER A 311 -29.98 14.55 -0.34
C SER A 311 -28.46 14.52 -0.46
N TYR A 312 -27.78 13.95 0.53
CA TYR A 312 -26.33 13.75 0.49
C TYR A 312 -25.92 12.92 -0.71
N LEU A 313 -26.57 11.77 -0.91
CA LEU A 313 -26.24 10.88 -2.02
C LEU A 313 -26.42 11.59 -3.36
N PHE A 314 -27.50 12.36 -3.54
CA PHE A 314 -27.73 13.15 -4.75
C PHE A 314 -26.61 14.16 -4.99
N ARG A 315 -26.19 14.88 -3.95
CA ARG A 315 -25.09 15.86 -4.02
C ARG A 315 -23.72 15.22 -4.26
N LEU A 316 -23.45 14.05 -3.68
CA LEU A 316 -22.23 13.31 -3.97
C LEU A 316 -22.19 12.85 -5.43
N LEU A 317 -23.30 12.28 -5.91
CA LEU A 317 -23.42 11.73 -7.26
C LEU A 317 -23.62 12.79 -8.34
N SER A 318 -23.83 14.07 -8.00
CA SER A 318 -23.75 15.17 -8.97
C SER A 318 -22.32 15.49 -9.39
N HIS A 319 -21.32 14.84 -8.76
CA HIS A 319 -19.92 14.93 -9.13
C HIS A 319 -19.40 13.57 -9.62
N SER A 320 -18.39 13.62 -10.48
CA SER A 320 -17.58 12.44 -10.82
C SER A 320 -16.91 11.89 -9.56
N MET A 321 -16.99 10.57 -9.36
CA MET A 321 -16.34 9.94 -8.21
C MET A 321 -14.82 10.04 -8.31
N LEU A 322 -14.26 9.91 -9.51
CA LEU A 322 -12.84 10.22 -9.74
C LEU A 322 -12.47 11.66 -9.35
N ASN A 323 -13.30 12.66 -9.66
CA ASN A 323 -13.01 14.04 -9.23
C ASN A 323 -12.99 14.17 -7.70
N VAL A 324 -13.90 13.49 -7.00
CA VAL A 324 -13.93 13.44 -5.53
C VAL A 324 -12.64 12.79 -4.98
N LEU A 325 -12.23 11.66 -5.57
CA LEU A 325 -11.00 10.94 -5.20
C LEU A 325 -9.76 11.80 -5.47
N TYR A 326 -9.57 12.27 -6.69
CA TYR A 326 -8.42 13.09 -7.06
C TYR A 326 -8.36 14.42 -6.32
N GLY A 327 -9.51 15.04 -6.03
CA GLY A 327 -9.58 16.24 -5.20
C GLY A 327 -9.02 16.00 -3.80
N ASN A 328 -9.41 14.89 -3.17
CA ASN A 328 -8.83 14.50 -1.89
C ASN A 328 -7.30 14.36 -2.00
N PHE A 329 -6.79 13.58 -2.95
CA PHE A 329 -5.34 13.37 -3.11
C PHE A 329 -4.55 14.62 -3.49
N ALA A 330 -5.16 15.57 -4.20
CA ALA A 330 -4.53 16.85 -4.53
C ALA A 330 -4.34 17.75 -3.30
N MET A 331 -5.23 17.63 -2.30
CA MET A 331 -5.16 18.36 -1.03
C MET A 331 -4.21 17.75 -0.01
N HIS A 332 -3.86 16.47 -0.15
CA HIS A 332 -2.90 15.82 0.74
C HIS A 332 -1.47 16.34 0.46
N PRO A 333 -0.57 16.32 1.47
CA PRO A 333 0.85 16.51 1.23
C PRO A 333 1.34 15.52 0.18
N GLN A 334 2.06 15.99 -0.85
CA GLN A 334 2.42 15.14 -1.99
C GLN A 334 3.42 14.04 -1.64
N TYR A 335 4.09 14.17 -0.51
CA TYR A 335 4.95 13.16 0.08
C TYR A 335 4.63 13.01 1.57
N SER A 336 5.08 11.92 2.19
CA SER A 336 4.80 11.61 3.60
C SER A 336 6.07 11.72 4.46
N GLY A 337 5.90 11.63 5.78
CA GLY A 337 7.01 11.67 6.74
C GLY A 337 7.79 12.98 6.71
N GLU A 338 9.12 12.87 6.69
CA GLU A 338 10.06 14.00 6.65
C GLU A 338 9.98 14.78 5.32
N LEU A 339 9.39 14.18 4.29
CA LEU A 339 9.29 14.76 2.95
C LEU A 339 7.99 15.57 2.75
N LYS A 340 7.10 15.67 3.75
CA LYS A 340 5.79 16.34 3.63
C LYS A 340 5.87 17.79 3.13
N ALA A 341 6.98 18.47 3.39
CA ALA A 341 7.19 19.86 2.99
C ALA A 341 7.63 20.02 1.53
N LEU A 342 7.98 18.92 0.83
CA LEU A 342 8.38 19.00 -0.57
C LEU A 342 7.18 19.40 -1.45
N PRO A 343 7.42 20.27 -2.46
CA PRO A 343 6.39 20.66 -3.40
C PRO A 343 5.99 19.49 -4.30
N PRO A 344 4.84 19.58 -5.01
CA PRO A 344 4.53 18.67 -6.10
C PRO A 344 5.68 18.56 -7.13
N PRO A 345 5.85 17.40 -7.80
CA PRO A 345 7.04 17.10 -8.61
C PRO A 345 7.10 17.82 -9.97
N PHE A 346 6.08 18.59 -10.36
CA PHE A 346 5.91 19.04 -11.75
C PHE A 346 7.02 19.96 -12.25
N ILE A 347 7.40 20.96 -11.44
CA ILE A 347 8.46 21.93 -11.82
C ILE A 347 9.81 21.21 -11.93
N GLU A 348 10.16 20.44 -10.90
CA GLU A 348 11.38 19.61 -10.90
C GLU A 348 11.43 18.67 -12.11
N ALA A 349 10.30 18.06 -12.47
CA ALA A 349 10.23 17.17 -13.63
C ALA A 349 10.48 17.91 -14.96
N ILE A 350 9.89 19.09 -15.15
CA ILE A 350 10.10 19.91 -16.36
C ILE A 350 11.56 20.32 -16.48
N GLU A 351 12.16 20.85 -15.40
CA GLU A 351 13.56 21.29 -15.39
C GLU A 351 14.53 20.16 -15.78
N LEU A 352 14.26 18.93 -15.35
CA LEU A 352 15.08 17.78 -15.68
C LEU A 352 14.96 17.37 -17.15
N VAL A 353 13.77 17.48 -17.75
CA VAL A 353 13.59 17.21 -19.19
C VAL A 353 14.24 18.32 -20.03
N GLU A 354 14.13 19.58 -19.61
CA GLU A 354 14.78 20.71 -20.28
C GLU A 354 16.31 20.59 -20.25
N GLN A 355 16.90 20.14 -19.14
CA GLN A 355 18.33 19.85 -19.04
C GLN A 355 18.77 18.75 -20.01
N GLU A 356 17.99 17.66 -20.13
CA GLU A 356 18.29 16.57 -21.06
C GLU A 356 18.24 17.04 -22.52
N ILE A 357 17.23 17.84 -22.88
CA ILE A 357 17.11 18.45 -24.20
C ILE A 357 18.35 19.31 -24.50
N ALA A 358 18.77 20.17 -23.57
CA ALA A 358 19.92 21.04 -23.77
C ALA A 358 21.22 20.24 -24.00
N ILE A 359 21.39 19.10 -23.31
CA ILE A 359 22.51 18.18 -23.51
C ILE A 359 22.46 17.58 -24.92
N LEU A 360 21.30 17.05 -25.34
CA LEU A 360 21.13 16.46 -26.66
C LEU A 360 21.36 17.49 -27.78
N GLU A 361 20.85 18.71 -27.65
CA GLU A 361 21.09 19.79 -28.61
C GLU A 361 22.59 20.12 -28.74
N THR A 362 23.31 20.18 -27.61
CA THR A 362 24.75 20.42 -27.59
C THR A 362 25.54 19.31 -28.30
N LEU A 363 25.11 18.06 -28.12
CA LEU A 363 25.76 16.88 -28.70
C LEU A 363 25.29 16.57 -30.13
N GLN A 364 24.43 17.39 -30.72
CA GLN A 364 23.77 17.12 -32.01
C GLN A 364 23.05 15.75 -32.01
N GLY A 365 22.36 15.46 -30.90
CA GLY A 365 21.57 14.24 -30.69
C GLY A 365 20.38 14.11 -31.64
N ASP A 366 19.65 13.00 -31.52
CA ASP A 366 18.53 12.69 -32.41
C ASP A 366 17.39 13.72 -32.25
N LYS A 367 17.00 14.35 -33.37
CA LYS A 367 15.88 15.31 -33.41
C LYS A 367 14.55 14.68 -33.00
N GLN A 368 14.37 13.38 -33.26
CA GLN A 368 13.14 12.68 -32.85
C GLN A 368 13.07 12.55 -31.33
N GLU A 369 14.20 12.29 -30.67
CA GLU A 369 14.30 12.21 -29.22
C GLU A 369 14.02 13.57 -28.57
N ILE A 370 14.60 14.65 -29.09
CA ILE A 370 14.32 16.02 -28.62
C ILE A 370 12.82 16.34 -28.76
N ALA A 371 12.21 16.04 -29.90
CA ALA A 371 10.78 16.28 -30.12
C ALA A 371 9.89 15.48 -29.15
N TYR A 372 10.28 14.24 -28.85
CA TYR A 372 9.61 13.41 -27.84
C TYR A 372 9.69 14.04 -26.44
N LEU A 373 10.88 14.50 -26.02
CA LEU A 373 11.06 15.14 -24.72
C LEU A 373 10.29 16.47 -24.61
N GLN A 374 10.21 17.25 -25.69
CA GLN A 374 9.39 18.47 -25.73
C GLN A 374 7.89 18.14 -25.57
N ASN A 375 7.42 17.07 -26.21
CA ASN A 375 6.05 16.59 -26.03
C ASN A 375 5.80 16.11 -24.59
N LEU A 376 6.76 15.42 -23.97
CA LEU A 376 6.68 15.00 -22.57
C LEU A 376 6.51 16.20 -21.61
N ILE A 377 7.21 17.32 -21.84
CA ILE A 377 7.02 18.55 -21.05
C ILE A 377 5.57 19.02 -21.10
N GLU A 378 4.95 19.00 -22.28
CA GLU A 378 3.55 19.42 -22.43
C GLU A 378 2.60 18.49 -21.67
N HIS A 379 2.81 17.17 -21.72
CA HIS A 379 2.04 16.23 -20.91
C HIS A 379 2.22 16.47 -19.41
N ILE A 380 3.43 16.82 -18.94
CA ILE A 380 3.66 17.16 -17.53
C ILE A 380 2.90 18.43 -17.14
N ARG A 381 2.82 19.43 -18.03
CA ARG A 381 2.04 20.67 -17.79
C ARG A 381 0.55 20.38 -17.66
N ILE A 382 -0.01 19.53 -18.53
CA ILE A 382 -1.41 19.08 -18.44
C ILE A 382 -1.68 18.42 -17.08
N GLU A 383 -0.76 17.59 -16.60
CA GLU A 383 -0.88 16.95 -15.28
C GLU A 383 -0.78 17.96 -14.12
N ALA A 384 0.04 18.99 -14.26
CA ALA A 384 0.16 20.08 -13.28
C ALA A 384 -1.13 20.92 -13.23
N ASP A 385 -1.72 21.24 -14.38
CA ASP A 385 -2.97 21.99 -14.47
C ASP A 385 -4.14 21.17 -13.89
N ASP A 386 -4.22 19.88 -14.19
CA ASP A 386 -5.21 18.99 -13.61
C ASP A 386 -5.07 18.93 -12.08
N TYR A 387 -3.84 18.84 -11.54
CA TYR A 387 -3.60 18.93 -10.10
C TYR A 387 -4.18 20.21 -9.49
N VAL A 388 -3.95 21.36 -10.10
CA VAL A 388 -4.49 22.65 -9.61
C VAL A 388 -6.02 22.65 -9.65
N ILE A 389 -6.61 22.16 -10.75
CA ILE A 389 -8.07 22.06 -10.89
C ILE A 389 -8.66 21.15 -9.80
N LYS A 390 -8.08 19.97 -9.55
CA LYS A 390 -8.57 19.05 -8.51
C LYS A 390 -8.39 19.61 -7.12
N LYS A 391 -7.30 20.33 -6.86
CA LYS A 391 -7.06 21.01 -5.60
C LYS A 391 -8.13 22.07 -5.33
N ASN A 392 -8.44 22.91 -6.33
CA ASN A 392 -9.48 23.92 -6.23
C ASN A 392 -10.87 23.29 -6.03
N PHE A 393 -11.18 22.24 -6.79
CA PHE A 393 -12.40 21.45 -6.61
C PHE A 393 -12.56 20.96 -5.17
N ALA A 394 -11.49 20.47 -4.54
CA ALA A 394 -11.54 19.95 -3.19
C ALA A 394 -11.79 21.03 -2.13
N VAL A 395 -11.26 22.24 -2.33
CA VAL A 395 -11.53 23.38 -1.45
C VAL A 395 -12.97 23.86 -1.61
N GLU A 396 -13.43 23.99 -2.86
CA GLU A 396 -14.76 24.50 -3.19
C GLU A 396 -15.87 23.54 -2.76
N HIS A 397 -15.75 22.27 -3.13
CA HIS A 397 -16.84 21.31 -2.95
C HIS A 397 -16.78 20.53 -1.64
N GLY A 398 -15.66 20.55 -0.91
CA GLY A 398 -15.58 19.95 0.41
C GLY A 398 -14.94 18.57 0.48
N CYS A 399 -13.80 18.40 -0.20
CA CYS A 399 -12.96 17.21 -0.20
C CYS A 399 -11.62 17.43 0.51
N SER A 400 -11.61 18.27 1.56
CA SER A 400 -10.38 18.61 2.30
C SER A 400 -10.60 18.54 3.80
N LEU A 401 -9.52 18.49 4.58
CA LEU A 401 -9.64 18.54 6.04
C LEU A 401 -10.25 19.85 6.54
N ALA A 402 -9.95 20.96 5.86
CA ALA A 402 -10.48 22.30 6.20
C ALA A 402 -11.95 22.47 5.81
N ASN A 403 -12.40 21.76 4.77
CA ASN A 403 -13.79 21.72 4.32
C ASN A 403 -14.14 20.25 4.01
N PRO A 404 -14.62 19.46 5.00
CA PRO A 404 -15.01 18.07 4.79
C PRO A 404 -16.52 17.95 4.52
N SER A 405 -17.12 18.90 3.79
CA SER A 405 -18.58 18.97 3.61
C SER A 405 -19.14 18.08 2.50
N LEU A 406 -18.32 17.52 1.61
CA LEU A 406 -18.73 16.54 0.59
C LEU A 406 -18.22 15.15 0.89
N LEU A 407 -16.90 14.97 0.99
CA LEU A 407 -16.27 13.72 1.40
C LEU A 407 -14.76 13.92 1.60
N PHE A 408 -14.30 13.89 2.85
CA PHE A 408 -12.87 13.86 3.18
C PHE A 408 -12.43 12.42 3.46
N PHE A 409 -11.55 11.87 2.62
CA PHE A 409 -10.99 10.54 2.82
C PHE A 409 -9.91 10.54 3.90
N ASN A 410 -9.99 9.57 4.80
CA ASN A 410 -9.01 9.40 5.86
C ASN A 410 -8.14 8.15 5.69
N HIS A 411 -8.64 7.14 4.97
CA HIS A 411 -7.93 5.87 4.81
C HIS A 411 -8.42 5.06 3.62
N MET A 412 -7.52 4.26 3.07
CA MET A 412 -7.83 3.30 2.03
C MET A 412 -7.16 1.96 2.31
N TYR A 413 -7.93 0.88 2.16
CA TYR A 413 -7.47 -0.50 2.37
C TYR A 413 -8.22 -1.47 1.43
N ALA A 414 -7.82 -2.73 1.41
CA ALA A 414 -8.50 -3.77 0.65
C ALA A 414 -9.29 -4.68 1.58
N ASP A 415 -10.49 -5.10 1.15
CA ASP A 415 -11.27 -6.14 1.80
C ASP A 415 -12.25 -6.79 0.81
N LEU A 416 -12.96 -7.83 1.25
CA LEU A 416 -14.14 -8.34 0.58
C LEU A 416 -15.34 -7.42 0.81
N ALA A 417 -16.09 -7.13 -0.24
CA ALA A 417 -17.30 -6.30 -0.15
C ALA A 417 -18.27 -6.84 0.92
N ASP A 418 -18.44 -8.16 1.02
CA ASP A 418 -19.37 -8.80 1.95
C ASP A 418 -19.08 -8.51 3.43
N ASN A 419 -17.81 -8.28 3.80
CA ASN A 419 -17.44 -7.89 5.16
C ASN A 419 -18.01 -6.52 5.55
N HIS A 420 -18.52 -5.76 4.57
CA HIS A 420 -19.04 -4.41 4.74
C HIS A 420 -20.50 -4.25 4.28
N LEU A 421 -21.05 -5.19 3.52
CA LEU A 421 -22.43 -5.12 3.01
C LEU A 421 -23.50 -5.70 3.94
N ILE A 422 -23.10 -6.37 5.02
CA ILE A 422 -24.06 -6.82 6.04
C ILE A 422 -24.59 -5.57 6.76
N GLU A 423 -25.76 -5.11 6.33
CA GLU A 423 -26.48 -4.00 6.93
C GLU A 423 -26.58 -4.19 8.44
N THR A 424 -26.11 -3.16 9.12
CA THR A 424 -26.16 -2.97 10.55
C THR A 424 -27.61 -2.86 11.05
N ALA A 425 -28.33 -3.99 11.13
CA ALA A 425 -29.50 -4.12 11.99
C ALA A 425 -29.15 -3.93 13.49
N HIS A 426 -27.86 -3.78 13.83
CA HIS A 426 -27.35 -3.62 15.20
C HIS A 426 -26.44 -2.39 15.43
N ALA A 427 -26.23 -1.48 14.47
CA ALA A 427 -25.36 -0.30 14.69
C ALA A 427 -25.92 0.69 15.72
N ASP A 428 -27.22 0.68 15.97
CA ASP A 428 -27.88 1.61 16.89
C ASP A 428 -27.43 1.45 18.37
N LYS A 429 -26.73 0.35 18.70
CA LYS A 429 -26.18 0.13 20.06
C LYS A 429 -24.66 0.24 20.18
N ARG A 430 -23.89 0.16 19.10
CA ARG A 430 -22.40 0.16 19.18
C ARG A 430 -21.76 1.53 19.05
N LEU A 431 -22.45 2.54 18.52
CA LEU A 431 -21.99 3.93 18.54
C LEU A 431 -21.96 4.54 19.95
N ARG A 432 -22.32 3.80 21.02
CA ARG A 432 -22.18 4.26 22.41
C ARG A 432 -21.06 3.59 23.21
N ILE A 433 -20.38 2.58 22.67
CA ILE A 433 -19.46 1.72 23.46
C ILE A 433 -17.99 1.80 22.97
N GLN A 434 -17.68 2.61 21.95
CA GLN A 434 -16.31 2.86 21.50
C GLN A 434 -15.95 4.35 21.42
N PHE A 435 -16.48 5.16 22.34
CA PHE A 435 -16.04 6.54 22.57
C PHE A 435 -15.46 6.68 23.97
#